data_AF-A0A0A6F4S2-F1
#
_entry.id   AF-A0A0A6F4S2-F1
#
_cell.length_a   1.000
_cell.length_b   1.000
_cell.length_c   1.000
_cell.angle_alpha   90.00
_cell.angle_beta   90.00
_cell.angle_gamma   90.00
#
_symmetry.space_group_name_H-M   'P 1'
#
loop_
_entity.id
_entity.type
_entity.pdbx_description
1 polymer ?
#
loop_
_entity_poly.entity_id
_entity_poly.type
_entity_poly.pdbx_seq_one_letter_code
_entity_poly.pdbx_strand_id
1 'polypeptide(L)' 'MAKLSPIESEFETTEEAEAYDAWFRAKVEKAMTSTEPGIPHDQVMAMVQEIIEQHRPR' A
#
# COMPACT_ATOMS: atom_id res chain seq x y z
N MET A 1 -25.39 6.60 -1.30
CA MET A 1 -23.98 6.73 -1.73
C MET A 1 -23.98 7.23 -3.15
N ALA A 2 -23.23 8.30 -3.44
CA ALA A 2 -23.05 8.73 -4.82
C ALA A 2 -22.09 7.74 -5.50
N LYS A 3 -22.50 7.23 -6.67
CA LYS A 3 -21.63 6.41 -7.51
C LYS A 3 -20.63 7.35 -8.19
N LEU A 4 -19.34 7.08 -8.02
CA LEU A 4 -18.27 7.87 -8.65
C LEU A 4 -17.99 7.32 -10.05
N SER A 5 -17.70 8.19 -11.01
CA SER A 5 -17.25 7.73 -12.32
C SER A 5 -15.77 7.31 -12.28
N PRO A 6 -15.31 6.40 -13.15
CA PRO A 6 -13.92 5.96 -13.19
C PRO A 6 -12.89 7.08 -13.48
N ILE A 7 -13.32 8.24 -13.97
CA ILE A 7 -12.46 9.41 -14.18
C ILE A 7 -12.27 10.19 -12.88
N GLU A 8 -13.28 10.22 -12.02
CA GLU A 8 -13.26 10.95 -10.75
C GLU A 8 -12.59 10.15 -9.64
N SER A 9 -12.78 8.83 -9.63
CA SER A 9 -12.24 7.94 -8.60
C SER A 9 -12.07 6.51 -9.11
N GLU A 10 -11.07 5.82 -8.58
CA GLU A 10 -10.92 4.37 -8.71
C GLU A 10 -11.94 3.57 -7.89
N PHE A 11 -12.60 4.20 -6.90
CA PHE A 11 -13.64 3.57 -6.08
C PHE A 11 -15.03 3.78 -6.70
N GLU A 12 -15.89 2.78 -6.58
CA GLU A 12 -17.25 2.87 -7.12
C GLU A 12 -18.13 3.82 -6.32
N THR A 13 -17.86 3.98 -5.02
CA THR A 13 -18.66 4.80 -4.11
C THR A 13 -17.82 5.75 -3.27
N THR A 14 -18.44 6.84 -2.83
CA THR A 14 -17.82 7.77 -1.88
C THR A 14 -17.48 7.09 -0.54
N GLU A 15 -18.30 6.17 -0.06
CA GLU A 15 -18.05 5.48 1.22
C GLU A 15 -16.78 4.61 1.14
N GLU A 16 -16.59 3.85 0.05
CA GLU A 16 -15.37 3.07 -0.15
C GLU A 16 -14.13 3.96 -0.23
N ALA A 17 -14.23 5.09 -0.93
CA ALA A 17 -13.13 6.06 -1.03
C ALA A 17 -12.76 6.65 0.34
N GLU A 18 -13.76 7.04 1.15
CA GLU A 18 -13.56 7.57 2.50
C GLU A 18 -12.97 6.51 3.45
N ALA A 19 -13.45 5.27 3.36
CA ALA A 19 -12.92 4.15 4.14
C ALA A 19 -11.45 3.88 3.79
N TYR A 20 -11.10 3.91 2.49
CA TYR A 20 -9.72 3.77 2.05
C TYR A 20 -8.83 4.92 2.50
N ASP A 21 -9.26 6.18 2.36
CA ASP A 21 -8.51 7.35 2.79
C ASP A 21 -8.21 7.30 4.30
N ALA A 22 -9.22 6.96 5.12
CA ALA A 22 -9.05 6.81 6.56
C ALA A 22 -8.01 5.73 6.92
N TRP A 23 -8.10 4.56 6.29
CA TRP A 23 -7.12 3.49 6.49
C TRP A 23 -5.72 3.87 6.02
N PHE A 24 -5.62 4.52 4.85
CA PHE A 24 -4.34 4.89 4.25
C PHE A 24 -3.63 5.95 5.10
N ARG A 25 -4.34 6.97 5.57
CA ARG A 25 -3.78 7.98 6.50
C ARG A 25 -3.28 7.35 7.79
N ALA A 26 -4.05 6.45 8.40
CA ALA A 26 -3.62 5.74 9.61
C ALA A 26 -2.35 4.89 9.35
N LYS A 27 -2.25 4.24 8.19
CA LYS A 27 -1.06 3.49 7.79
C LYS A 27 0.17 4.39 7.60
N VAL A 28 -0.01 5.55 6.96
CA VAL A 28 1.06 6.55 6.76
C VAL A 28 1.51 7.13 8.10
N GLU A 29 0.58 7.49 8.99
CA GLU A 29 0.91 8.01 10.31
C GLU A 29 1.74 7.00 11.11
N LYS A 30 1.32 5.72 11.13
CA LYS A 30 2.08 4.65 11.77
C LYS A 30 3.52 4.56 11.21
N ALA A 31 3.68 4.64 9.89
CA ALA A 31 4.99 4.58 9.25
C ALA A 31 5.85 5.81 9.61
N MET A 32 5.27 7.02 9.61
CA MET A 32 5.94 8.27 9.96
C MET A 32 6.40 8.30 11.43
N THR A 33 5.64 7.68 12.33
CA THR A 33 6.00 7.58 13.75
C THR A 33 6.93 6.41 14.08
N SER A 34 7.27 5.56 13.09
CA SER A 34 8.17 4.44 13.31
C SER A 34 9.57 4.91 13.66
N THR A 35 10.18 4.31 14.68
CA THR A 35 11.58 4.53 15.05
C THR A 35 12.52 3.53 14.40
N GLU A 36 11.99 2.61 13.58
CA GLU A 36 12.78 1.63 12.86
C GLU A 36 13.68 2.32 11.82
N PRO A 37 14.94 1.86 11.67
CA PRO A 37 15.83 2.42 10.67
C PRO A 37 15.30 2.14 9.27
N GLY A 38 15.50 3.09 8.35
CA GLY A 38 15.24 2.86 6.93
C GLY A 38 16.09 1.71 6.39
N ILE A 39 15.52 0.95 5.46
CA ILE A 39 16.22 -0.15 4.79
C ILE A 39 16.83 0.40 3.49
N PRO A 40 18.13 0.20 3.22
CA PRO A 40 18.74 0.56 1.94
C PRO A 40 18.03 -0.09 0.75
N HIS A 41 17.95 0.61 -0.37
CA HIS A 41 17.25 0.12 -1.57
C HIS A 41 17.71 -1.28 -1.99
N ASP A 42 19.04 -1.51 -2.08
CA ASP A 42 19.60 -2.79 -2.51
C ASP A 42 19.20 -3.94 -1.57
N GLN A 43 19.08 -3.68 -0.27
CA GLN A 43 18.62 -4.67 0.70
C GLN A 43 17.14 -4.99 0.50
N VAL A 44 16.28 -4.00 0.26
CA VAL A 44 14.87 -4.25 -0.09
C VAL A 44 14.76 -5.07 -1.37
N MET A 45 15.57 -4.76 -2.39
CA MET A 45 15.56 -5.51 -3.65
C MET A 45 16.01 -6.97 -3.47
N ALA A 46 17.01 -7.21 -2.61
CA ALA A 46 17.43 -8.57 -2.26
C ALA A 46 16.31 -9.36 -1.57
N MET A 47 15.61 -8.75 -0.60
CA MET A 47 14.46 -9.37 0.08
C MET A 47 13.33 -9.70 -0.89
N VAL A 48 13.03 -8.80 -1.84
CA VAL A 48 12.00 -9.05 -2.87
C VAL A 48 12.39 -10.22 -3.78
N GLN A 49 13.65 -10.27 -4.23
CA GLN A 49 14.14 -11.38 -5.07
C GLN A 49 14.05 -12.73 -4.35
N GLU A 50 14.37 -12.76 -3.06
CA GLU A 50 14.24 -13.98 -2.25
C GLU A 50 12.79 -14.48 -2.21
N ILE A 51 11.82 -13.59 -1.96
CA ILE A 51 10.40 -13.94 -1.96
C ILE A 51 9.95 -14.48 -3.32
N ILE A 52 10.41 -13.86 -4.41
CA ILE A 52 10.08 -14.31 -5.78
C ILE A 52 10.64 -15.70 -6.04
N GLU A 53 11.90 -15.96 -5.67
CA GLU A 53 12.54 -17.26 -5.87
C GLU A 53 11.81 -18.37 -5.09
N GLN A 54 11.42 -18.08 -3.84
CA GLN A 54 10.68 -19.02 -3.00
C GLN A 54 9.35 -19.48 -3.64
N HIS A 55 8.71 -18.60 -4.42
CA HIS A 55 7.42 -18.88 -5.06
C HIS A 55 7.55 -19.22 -6.55
N ARG A 56 8.77 -19.33 -7.08
CA ARG A 56 8.96 -19.67 -8.48
C ARG A 56 8.52 -21.13 -8.71
N PRO A 57 7.58 -21.38 -9.63
CA PRO A 57 7.21 -22.74 -9.99
C PRO A 57 8.43 -23.46 -10.58
N ARG A 58 8.54 -24.76 -10.29
CA ARG A 58 9.63 -25.62 -10.77
C ARG A 58 9.61 -25.80 -12.29
#